data_AF-A0A9P6IV87-F1
#
_entry.id   AF-A0A9P6IV87-F1
#
_cell.length_a   1.000
_cell.length_b   1.000
_cell.length_c   1.000
_cell.angle_alpha   90.00
_cell.angle_beta   90.00
_cell.angle_gamma   90.00
#
_symmetry.space_group_name_H-M   'P 1'
#
loop_
_entity.id
_entity.type
_entity.pdbx_description
1 polymer ?
#
loop_
_entity_poly.entity_id
_entity_poly.type
_entity_poly.pdbx_seq_one_letter_code
_entity_poly.pdbx_strand_id
1 'polypeptide(L)' 'MEAVEAPRVHHQLMPDLVDIESGFASSEIKFLKTRGHNVTVFDISLGKAEVQAVKREMVDGLIYAASDSRKHGVAAGY' A
#
# COMPACT_ATOMS: atom_id res chain seq x y z
N MET A 1 -11.83 1.39 0.48
CA MET A 1 -11.26 0.08 0.13
C MET A 1 -10.10 0.24 -0.85
N GLU A 2 -10.31 0.88 -2.00
CA GLU A 2 -9.26 1.09 -3.02
C GLU A 2 -7.93 1.63 -2.45
N ALA A 3 -7.98 2.65 -1.61
CA ALA A 3 -6.76 3.23 -1.01
C ALA A 3 -6.00 2.27 -0.07
N VAL A 4 -6.68 1.35 0.62
CA VAL A 4 -6.03 0.36 1.51
C VAL A 4 -5.39 -0.74 0.68
N GLU A 5 -6.02 -1.11 -0.44
CA GLU A 5 -5.55 -2.20 -1.30
C GLU A 5 -4.52 -1.77 -2.35
N ALA A 6 -4.39 -0.47 -2.63
CA ALA A 6 -3.42 0.06 -3.58
C ALA A 6 -1.98 -0.42 -3.25
N PRO A 7 -1.18 -0.82 -4.27
CA PRO A 7 0.22 -1.18 -4.07
C PRO A 7 1.02 -0.05 -3.42
N ARG A 8 1.97 -0.41 -2.55
CA ARG A 8 2.75 0.54 -1.75
C ARG A 8 4.25 0.51 -2.09
N VAL A 9 4.91 1.64 -1.82
CA VAL A 9 6.35 1.85 -1.99
C VAL A 9 6.93 2.47 -0.72
N HIS A 10 8.15 2.08 -0.36
CA HIS A 10 8.88 2.60 0.80
C HIS A 10 10.36 2.86 0.47
N HIS A 11 10.90 3.96 0.98
CA HIS A 11 12.34 4.25 1.06
C HIS A 11 12.57 5.10 2.32
N GLN A 12 13.62 4.82 3.08
CA GLN A 12 13.87 5.41 4.40
C GLN A 12 15.27 5.98 4.55
N LEU A 13 15.88 6.42 3.45
CA LEU A 13 17.26 6.91 3.34
C LEU A 13 18.32 5.82 3.53
N MET A 14 18.32 5.10 4.66
CA MET A 14 19.23 3.98 4.93
C MET A 14 18.49 2.69 5.33
N PRO A 15 18.82 1.54 4.73
CA PRO A 15 19.72 1.37 3.58
C PRO A 15 19.16 2.09 2.33
N ASP A 16 20.03 2.38 1.36
CA ASP A 16 19.62 3.00 0.10
C ASP A 16 18.94 1.96 -0.81
N LEU A 17 17.67 1.73 -0.53
CA LEU A 17 16.83 0.75 -1.20
C LEU A 17 15.39 1.27 -1.26
N VAL A 18 14.79 1.20 -2.45
CA VAL A 18 13.35 1.39 -2.66
C VAL A 18 12.69 0.01 -2.66
N ASP A 19 11.82 -0.24 -1.69
CA ASP A 19 11.02 -1.45 -1.57
C ASP A 19 9.63 -1.21 -2.18
N ILE A 20 9.22 -2.04 -3.15
CA ILE A 20 7.95 -1.87 -3.89
C ILE A 20 7.13 -3.17 -3.84
N GLU A 21 5.84 -3.07 -3.50
CA GLU A 21 4.88 -4.19 -3.63
C GLU A 21 4.62 -4.56 -5.11
N SER A 22 4.31 -5.82 -5.39
CA SER A 22 3.79 -6.22 -6.70
C SER A 22 2.46 -5.50 -7.00
N GLY A 23 2.25 -5.10 -8.25
CA GLY A 23 1.04 -4.40 -8.70
C GLY A 23 1.28 -3.07 -9.40
N PHE A 24 2.46 -2.46 -9.23
CA PHE A 24 2.90 -1.33 -10.06
C PHE A 24 3.22 -1.78 -11.50
N ALA A 25 3.06 -0.87 -12.46
CA ALA A 25 3.38 -1.15 -13.85
C ALA A 25 4.89 -1.33 -14.05
N SER A 26 5.28 -2.23 -14.96
CA SER A 26 6.70 -2.48 -15.25
C SER A 26 7.43 -1.25 -15.78
N SER A 27 6.71 -0.34 -16.47
CA SER A 27 7.23 0.95 -16.94
C SER A 27 7.61 1.88 -15.79
N GLU A 28 6.83 1.92 -14.71
CA GLU A 28 7.09 2.75 -13.52
C GLU A 28 8.31 2.24 -12.76
N ILE A 29 8.40 0.91 -12.58
CA ILE A 29 9.56 0.27 -11.96
C ILE A 29 10.83 0.54 -12.79
N LYS A 30 10.75 0.42 -14.12
CA LYS A 30 11.87 0.71 -15.02
C LYS A 30 12.28 2.18 -14.94
N PHE A 31 11.32 3.09 -14.88
CA PHE A 31 11.55 4.53 -14.78
C PHE A 31 12.34 4.91 -13.52
N LEU A 32 12.06 4.25 -12.38
CA LEU A 32 12.83 4.43 -11.15
C LEU A 32 14.26 3.89 -11.29
N LYS A 33 14.42 2.69 -11.86
CA LYS A 33 15.75 2.12 -12.11
C LYS A 33 16.59 3.00 -13.05
N THR A 34 15.99 3.60 -14.09
CA THR A 34 16.70 4.53 -14.99
C THR A 34 17.13 5.83 -14.31
N ARG A 35 16.56 6.16 -13.15
CA ARG A 35 17.00 7.29 -12.31
C ARG A 35 18.07 6.93 -11.28
N GLY A 36 18.53 5.68 -11.29
CA GLY A 36 19.56 5.20 -10.37
C GLY A 36 19.03 4.66 -9.04
N HIS A 37 17.70 4.55 -8.86
CA HIS A 37 17.16 3.92 -7.66
C HIS A 37 17.49 2.43 -7.63
N ASN A 38 18.02 1.97 -6.49
CA ASN A 38 18.13 0.55 -6.19
C ASN A 38 16.74 0.02 -5.77
N VAL A 39 16.07 -0.71 -6.65
CA VAL A 39 14.67 -1.13 -6.47
C VAL A 39 14.58 -2.63 -6.23
N THR A 40 13.95 -3.02 -5.13
CA THR A 40 13.49 -4.39 -4.86
C THR A 40 11.97 -4.46 -4.98
N VAL A 41 11.48 -5.47 -5.69
CA VAL A 41 10.04 -5.75 -5.78
C VAL A 41 9.75 -7.04 -5.03
N PHE A 42 8.69 -7.04 -4.22
CA PHE A 42 8.26 -8.21 -3.44
C PHE A 42 6.76 -8.44 -3.62
N ASP A 43 6.31 -9.67 -3.32
CA ASP A 43 4.90 -10.01 -3.44
C ASP A 43 4.06 -9.20 -2.44
N ILE A 44 2.99 -8.57 -2.92
CA ILE A 44 2.07 -7.76 -2.12
C ILE A 44 1.48 -8.52 -0.93
N SER A 45 1.31 -9.84 -1.04
CA SER A 45 0.79 -10.70 0.03
C SER A 45 1.77 -10.90 1.19
N LEU A 46 3.05 -10.53 1.04
CA LEU A 46 4.01 -10.58 2.15
C LEU A 46 3.61 -9.65 3.31
N GLY A 47 2.80 -8.61 3.05
CA GLY A 47 2.19 -7.80 4.10
C GLY A 47 3.20 -7.09 5.00
N LYS A 48 4.24 -6.48 4.42
CA LYS A 48 5.28 -5.72 5.15
C LYS A 48 4.71 -4.55 5.95
N ALA A 49 3.61 -3.97 5.48
CA ALA A 49 2.84 -2.94 6.16
C ALA A 49 1.38 -3.39 6.28
N GLU A 50 0.69 -2.82 7.25
CA GLU A 50 -0.71 -3.11 7.55
C GLU A 50 -1.43 -1.79 7.82
N VAL A 51 -2.60 -1.61 7.21
CA VAL A 51 -3.40 -0.39 7.35
C VAL A 51 -4.82 -0.76 7.76
N GLN A 52 -5.32 -0.17 8.84
CA GLN A 52 -6.73 -0.20 9.22
C GLN A 52 -7.27 1.22 9.16
N ALA A 53 -8.40 1.41 8.50
CA ALA A 53 -8.94 2.74 8.27
C ALA A 53 -10.44 2.83 8.58
N VAL A 54 -10.83 3.93 9.21
CA VAL A 54 -12.22 4.34 9.41
C VAL A 54 -12.35 5.80 8.97
N LYS A 55 -13.36 6.09 8.16
CA LYS A 55 -13.71 7.44 7.69
C LYS A 55 -15.17 7.71 8.01
N ARG A 56 -15.46 8.88 8.59
CA ARG A 56 -16.82 9.40 8.71
C ARG A 56 -17.06 10.44 7.62
N GLU A 57 -18.15 10.29 6.88
CA GLU A 57 -18.62 11.31 5.95
C GLU A 57 -19.17 12.51 6.71
N MET A 58 -18.79 13.72 6.28
CA MET A 58 -19.13 14.93 7.01
C MET A 58 -20.58 15.38 6.80
N VAL A 59 -21.24 14.92 5.73
CA VAL A 59 -22.57 15.39 5.32
C VAL A 59 -23.68 14.64 6.07
N ASP A 60 -23.66 13.32 6.02
CA ASP A 60 -24.71 12.45 6.59
C ASP A 60 -24.21 11.63 7.80
N GLY A 61 -22.91 11.68 8.09
CA GLY A 61 -22.30 10.93 9.18
C GLY A 61 -22.04 9.45 8.86
N LEU A 62 -22.21 9.01 7.61
CA LEU A 62 -21.99 7.63 7.20
C LEU A 62 -20.53 7.20 7.49
N ILE A 63 -20.37 5.99 8.04
CA ILE A 63 -19.06 5.44 8.38
C ILE A 63 -18.63 4.44 7.32
N TYR A 64 -17.43 4.64 6.80
CA TYR A 64 -16.72 3.70 5.95
C TYR A 64 -15.56 3.10 6.73
N ALA A 65 -15.40 1.78 6.66
CA ALA A 65 -14.26 1.09 7.24
C ALA A 65 -13.63 0.15 6.22
N ALA A 66 -12.32 -0.06 6.33
CA ALA A 66 -11.57 -0.99 5.51
C ALA A 66 -10.43 -1.63 6.33
N SER A 67 -10.28 -2.94 6.14
CA SER A 67 -9.16 -3.71 6.67
C SER A 67 -8.26 -4.16 5.53
N ASP A 68 -6.95 -4.18 5.78
CA ASP A 68 -5.94 -4.58 4.80
C ASP A 68 -5.99 -6.09 4.58
N SER A 69 -6.33 -6.48 3.35
CA SER A 69 -6.48 -7.88 2.97
C SER A 69 -5.19 -8.70 3.16
N ARG A 70 -4.02 -8.03 3.12
CA ARG A 70 -2.69 -8.66 3.25
C ARG A 70 -2.46 -9.33 4.61
N LYS A 71 -3.26 -8.98 5.64
CA LYS A 71 -3.26 -9.66 6.95
C LYS A 71 -4.58 -10.33 7.29
N HIS A 72 -5.46 -10.52 6.30
CA HIS A 72 -6.75 -11.20 6.47
C HIS A 72 -7.69 -10.52 7.49
N GLY A 73 -7.53 -9.21 7.71
CA GLY A 73 -8.41 -8.44 8.57
C GLY A 73 -9.80 -8.24 7.95
N VAL A 74 -10.81 -8.07 8.81
CA VAL A 74 -12.19 -7.78 8.39
C VAL A 74 -12.72 -6.60 9.19
N ALA A 75 -13.15 -5.55 8.48
CA ALA A 75 -13.81 -4.41 9.08
C ALA A 75 -15.28 -4.76 9.35
N ALA A 76 -15.81 -4.37 10.52
CA ALA A 76 -17.19 -4.62 10.92
C ALA A 76 -17.77 -3.39 11.63
N GLY A 77 -19.11 -3.23 11.56
CA GLY A 77 -19.85 -2.13 12.17
C GLY A 77 -21.35 -2.42 12.22
N TYR A 78 -22.10 -1.60 12.97
CA TYR A 78 -23.55 -1.66 13.15
C TYR A 78 -24.15 -0.24 13.19
#